data_AF-A0AAW0CNU7-F1
#
_entry.id   AF-A0AAW0CNU7-F1
#
_cell.length_a   1.000
_cell.length_b   1.000
_cell.length_c   1.000
_cell.angle_alpha   90.00
_cell.angle_beta   90.00
_cell.angle_gamma   90.00
#
_symmetry.space_group_name_H-M   'P 1'
#
loop_
_entity.id
_entity.type
_entity.pdbx_description
1 polymer ?
#
loop_
_entity_poly.entity_id
_entity_poly.type
_entity_poly.pdbx_seq_one_letter_code
_entity_poly.pdbx_strand_id
1 'polypeptide(L)'
;MVIRESLSNTWRVVPSDDDKVPEVSADENPEPEAKGQKRGASPSELNAQDLKRRRLSPSTSGPCLAPPPNTLSQKVFEDLRNGGHSVCGSGDVFLTEGFRKRLSLEELGMRALSRLPRERAIDGIHAFNSMREDLVQFLRPFAEGGKVVAEADVQNFFDALKEKQQKQAGGE
;
A
#
# COMPACT_ATOMS: atom_id res chain seq x y z
N MET A 1 2.35 -18.76 11.69
CA MET A 1 2.63 -18.96 10.24
C MET A 1 2.06 -20.32 9.81
N VAL A 2 1.48 -20.49 8.62
CA VAL A 2 0.91 -21.80 8.17
C VAL A 2 1.76 -22.37 7.04
N ILE A 3 2.25 -23.60 7.19
CA ILE A 3 3.23 -24.20 6.28
C ILE A 3 2.73 -25.57 5.82
N ARG A 4 3.06 -25.93 4.58
CA ARG A 4 2.90 -27.27 4.02
C ARG A 4 4.17 -27.66 3.27
N GLU A 5 4.87 -28.65 3.82
CA GLU A 5 6.18 -29.07 3.31
C GLU A 5 6.09 -30.01 2.10
N SER A 6 4.96 -30.69 1.87
CA SER A 6 4.75 -31.54 0.70
C SER A 6 3.26 -31.74 0.37
N LEU A 7 2.95 -32.13 -0.88
CA LEU A 7 1.57 -32.31 -1.36
C LEU A 7 0.81 -33.47 -0.67
N SER A 8 1.50 -34.36 0.03
CA SER A 8 0.89 -35.42 0.85
C SER A 8 0.68 -35.00 2.31
N ASN A 9 1.34 -33.94 2.78
CA ASN A 9 1.17 -33.44 4.14
C ASN A 9 -0.11 -32.60 4.26
N THR A 10 -0.75 -32.69 5.42
CA THR A 10 -1.85 -31.80 5.84
C THR A 10 -1.28 -30.48 6.35
N TRP A 11 -2.01 -29.39 6.15
CA TRP A 11 -1.59 -28.05 6.57
C TRP A 11 -1.49 -27.98 8.09
N ARG A 12 -0.39 -27.41 8.60
CA ARG A 12 -0.15 -27.25 10.04
C ARG A 12 0.13 -25.78 10.35
N VAL A 13 -0.44 -25.28 11.44
CA VAL A 13 -0.19 -23.93 11.95
C VAL A 13 1.00 -24.00 12.91
N VAL A 14 2.07 -23.26 12.61
CA VAL A 14 3.22 -23.09 13.51
C VAL A 14 2.83 -22.04 14.55
N PRO A 15 2.86 -22.38 15.85
CA PRO A 15 2.70 -21.41 16.94
C PRO A 15 3.80 -20.35 16.86
N SER A 16 3.43 -19.08 17.03
CA SER A 16 4.40 -17.99 17.18
C SER A 16 4.83 -17.92 18.65
N ASP A 17 6.13 -17.84 18.92
CA ASP A 17 6.73 -17.83 20.27
C ASP A 17 6.52 -16.50 21.05
N ASP A 18 5.37 -15.84 20.92
CA ASP A 18 5.09 -14.58 21.62
C ASP A 18 4.34 -14.75 22.96
N ASP A 19 4.10 -15.99 23.41
CA ASP A 19 3.43 -16.26 24.71
C ASP A 19 4.42 -16.41 25.88
N LYS A 20 5.34 -15.45 26.04
CA LYS A 20 6.11 -15.29 27.28
C LYS A 20 5.68 -14.03 28.02
N VAL A 21 4.51 -14.09 28.65
CA VAL A 21 4.08 -13.11 29.66
C VAL A 21 4.88 -13.32 30.96
N PRO A 22 5.43 -12.26 31.59
CA PRO A 22 5.95 -12.36 32.95
C PRO A 22 4.80 -12.46 33.96
N GLU A 23 4.93 -13.44 34.85
CA GLU A 23 4.07 -13.75 35.98
C GLU A 23 3.99 -12.57 36.95
N VAL A 24 2.84 -11.92 37.01
CA VAL A 24 2.43 -11.00 38.08
C VAL A 24 1.24 -11.63 38.79
N SER A 25 1.46 -11.96 40.06
CA SER A 25 0.48 -12.59 40.94
C SER A 25 -0.57 -11.57 41.38
N ALA A 26 -1.83 -11.80 41.02
CA ALA A 26 -2.99 -11.29 41.73
C ALA A 26 -4.08 -12.36 41.68
N ASP A 27 -4.49 -12.79 42.87
CA ASP A 27 -5.50 -13.81 43.16
C ASP A 27 -6.91 -13.20 42.96
N GLU A 28 -7.71 -13.78 42.06
CA GLU A 28 -9.15 -14.11 42.19
C GLU A 28 -9.78 -14.44 40.81
N ASN A 29 -10.70 -15.40 40.81
CA ASN A 29 -11.25 -16.22 39.71
C ASN A 29 -12.71 -15.78 39.36
N PRO A 30 -13.41 -16.30 38.31
CA PRO A 30 -13.30 -16.08 36.87
C PRO A 30 -14.59 -15.51 36.22
N GLU A 31 -14.48 -14.84 35.06
CA GLU A 31 -15.56 -14.76 34.06
C GLU A 31 -14.95 -14.86 32.65
N PRO A 32 -15.28 -15.86 31.82
CA PRO A 32 -14.77 -15.91 30.46
C PRO A 32 -15.60 -15.00 29.55
N GLU A 33 -15.10 -13.79 29.32
CA GLU A 33 -15.60 -12.92 28.27
C GLU A 33 -15.50 -13.62 26.90
N ALA A 34 -16.66 -13.74 26.25
CA ALA A 34 -16.87 -14.47 25.00
C ALA A 34 -16.02 -13.91 23.85
N LYS A 35 -14.94 -14.63 23.49
CA LYS A 35 -14.31 -14.49 22.16
C LYS A 35 -15.28 -15.04 21.10
N GLY A 36 -15.73 -14.16 20.21
CA GLY A 36 -16.85 -14.40 19.29
C GLY A 36 -16.77 -15.71 18.48
N GLN A 37 -17.82 -16.52 18.59
CA GLN A 37 -18.07 -17.65 17.69
C GLN A 37 -18.54 -17.18 16.31
N LYS A 38 -17.85 -17.62 15.25
CA LYS A 38 -18.44 -17.63 13.90
C LYS A 38 -19.57 -18.65 13.85
N ARG A 39 -20.73 -18.27 13.33
CA ARG A 39 -21.86 -19.19 13.10
C ARG A 39 -21.39 -20.31 12.18
N GLY A 40 -21.58 -21.57 12.58
CA GLY A 40 -21.41 -22.71 11.68
C GLY A 40 -22.41 -22.60 10.52
N ALA A 41 -22.00 -22.99 9.32
CA ALA A 41 -22.90 -23.07 8.19
C ALA A 41 -24.05 -24.04 8.53
N SER A 42 -25.29 -23.60 8.31
CA SER A 42 -26.47 -24.46 8.52
C SER A 42 -26.36 -25.74 7.69
N PRO A 43 -26.72 -26.91 8.25
CA PRO A 43 -26.70 -28.15 7.48
C PRO A 43 -27.83 -28.09 6.47
N SER A 44 -27.49 -27.79 5.23
CA SER A 44 -28.42 -27.89 4.12
C SER A 44 -28.19 -29.27 3.51
N GLU A 45 -28.95 -30.28 3.96
CA GLU A 45 -29.13 -31.51 3.19
C GLU A 45 -29.90 -31.12 1.92
N LEU A 46 -29.17 -30.70 0.88
CA LEU A 46 -29.69 -30.55 -0.46
C LEU A 46 -29.03 -31.59 -1.35
N ASN A 47 -29.90 -32.49 -1.81
CA ASN A 47 -29.69 -33.63 -2.68
C ASN A 47 -28.68 -33.34 -3.80
N ALA A 48 -27.69 -34.22 -3.96
CA ALA A 48 -26.59 -34.13 -4.93
C ALA A 48 -27.02 -34.18 -6.42
N GLN A 49 -28.33 -34.13 -6.70
CA GLN A 49 -28.91 -34.18 -8.04
C GLN A 49 -29.26 -32.80 -8.62
N ASP A 50 -29.12 -31.70 -7.87
CA ASP A 50 -29.38 -30.34 -8.37
C ASP A 50 -28.13 -29.62 -8.94
N LEU A 51 -26.98 -30.29 -8.96
CA LEU A 51 -25.81 -29.79 -9.67
C LEU A 51 -25.77 -30.38 -11.09
N LYS A 52 -26.23 -29.56 -12.05
CA LYS A 52 -26.19 -29.74 -13.51
C LYS A 52 -27.35 -30.54 -14.11
N ARG A 53 -28.56 -29.98 -14.09
CA ARG A 53 -29.51 -30.22 -15.18
C ARG A 53 -28.92 -29.62 -16.46
N ARG A 54 -28.23 -30.44 -17.25
CA ARG A 54 -27.75 -30.10 -18.60
C ARG A 54 -28.97 -29.76 -19.45
N ARG A 55 -29.26 -28.47 -19.64
CA ARG A 55 -30.36 -28.02 -20.52
C ARG A 55 -29.98 -28.35 -21.96
N LEU A 56 -30.40 -29.53 -22.41
CA LEU A 56 -30.44 -29.88 -23.83
C LEU A 56 -31.69 -29.23 -24.43
N SER A 57 -31.46 -28.43 -25.46
CA SER A 57 -32.42 -27.88 -26.45
C SER A 57 -32.85 -26.41 -26.27
N PRO A 58 -32.92 -25.67 -27.41
CA PRO A 58 -32.91 -24.22 -27.43
C PRO A 58 -34.32 -23.68 -27.21
N SER A 59 -34.47 -22.78 -26.24
CA SER A 59 -35.70 -21.99 -26.11
C SER A 59 -35.72 -20.93 -27.20
N THR A 60 -36.43 -21.23 -28.28
CA THR A 60 -36.93 -20.25 -29.25
C THR A 60 -37.89 -19.30 -28.54
N SER A 61 -37.37 -18.24 -27.94
CA SER A 61 -38.21 -17.19 -27.34
C SER A 61 -37.47 -15.86 -27.31
N GLY A 62 -37.78 -15.01 -28.29
CA GLY A 62 -37.45 -13.58 -28.35
C GLY A 62 -36.04 -13.23 -28.84
N PRO A 63 -35.86 -12.11 -29.58
CA PRO A 63 -34.53 -11.54 -29.77
C PRO A 63 -33.97 -11.22 -28.39
N CYS A 64 -32.82 -11.79 -28.06
CA CYS A 64 -32.20 -11.48 -26.78
C CYS A 64 -31.91 -9.98 -26.75
N LEU A 65 -32.44 -9.30 -25.73
CA LEU A 65 -32.15 -7.88 -25.44
C LEU A 65 -30.70 -7.66 -24.99
N ALA A 66 -29.84 -8.67 -25.15
CA ALA A 66 -28.43 -8.53 -24.85
C ALA A 66 -27.82 -7.54 -25.85
N PRO A 67 -27.03 -6.57 -25.38
CA PRO A 67 -26.31 -5.68 -26.27
C PRO A 67 -25.44 -6.52 -27.22
N PRO A 68 -25.21 -6.04 -28.45
CA PRO A 68 -24.34 -6.73 -29.38
C PRO A 68 -22.97 -6.93 -28.73
N PRO A 69 -22.35 -8.10 -28.92
CA PRO A 69 -21.06 -8.40 -28.31
C PRO A 69 -20.02 -7.37 -28.75
N ASN A 70 -19.26 -6.85 -27.78
CA ASN A 70 -18.24 -5.86 -28.05
C ASN A 70 -17.12 -6.49 -28.91
N THR A 71 -16.82 -5.86 -30.05
CA THR A 71 -15.83 -6.34 -31.02
C THR A 71 -14.42 -6.41 -30.44
N LEU A 72 -14.09 -5.54 -29.49
CA LEU A 72 -12.81 -5.53 -28.78
C LEU A 72 -12.70 -6.76 -27.87
N SER A 73 -13.75 -7.05 -27.10
CA SER A 73 -13.82 -8.21 -26.22
C SER A 73 -13.75 -9.53 -27.01
N GLN A 74 -14.38 -9.59 -28.18
CA GLN A 74 -14.29 -10.77 -29.07
C GLN A 74 -12.85 -11.02 -29.54
N LYS A 75 -12.11 -9.97 -29.91
CA LYS A 75 -10.69 -10.11 -30.30
C LYS A 75 -9.84 -10.65 -29.16
N VAL A 76 -9.99 -10.09 -27.95
CA VAL A 76 -9.28 -10.59 -26.76
C VAL A 76 -9.60 -12.06 -26.50
N PHE A 77 -10.86 -12.47 -26.67
CA PHE A 77 -11.27 -13.86 -26.47
C PHE A 77 -10.70 -14.80 -27.54
N GLU A 78 -10.66 -14.37 -28.81
CA GLU A 78 -10.01 -15.09 -29.91
C GLU A 78 -8.50 -15.25 -29.68
N ASP A 79 -7.83 -14.19 -29.23
CA ASP A 79 -6.39 -14.17 -28.96
C ASP A 79 -6.02 -15.12 -27.81
N LEU A 80 -6.85 -15.16 -26.74
CA LEU A 80 -6.71 -16.11 -25.64
C LEU A 80 -6.98 -17.56 -26.10
N ARG A 81 -7.99 -17.78 -26.94
CA ARG A 81 -8.36 -19.10 -27.47
C ARG A 81 -7.28 -19.69 -28.37
N ASN A 82 -6.63 -18.84 -29.17
CA ASN A 82 -5.59 -19.25 -30.12
C ASN A 82 -4.20 -19.36 -29.47
N GLY A 83 -4.11 -19.27 -28.13
CA GLY A 83 -2.88 -19.51 -27.37
C GLY A 83 -1.81 -18.42 -27.53
N GLY A 84 -2.18 -17.23 -28.00
CA GLY A 84 -1.28 -16.13 -28.29
C GLY A 84 -0.87 -15.31 -27.08
N HIS A 85 -0.17 -15.93 -26.12
CA HIS A 85 0.84 -15.33 -25.23
C HIS A 85 1.03 -16.23 -23.99
N SER A 86 2.29 -16.52 -23.63
CA SER A 86 2.67 -16.93 -22.27
C SER A 86 2.47 -15.78 -21.27
N VAL A 87 1.22 -15.34 -21.10
CA VAL A 87 0.85 -14.51 -19.96
C VAL A 87 0.61 -15.49 -18.82
N CYS A 88 1.68 -15.76 -18.07
CA CYS A 88 1.53 -16.21 -16.69
C CYS A 88 0.48 -15.31 -16.03
N GLY A 89 -0.56 -15.93 -15.48
CA GLY A 89 -1.73 -15.25 -14.91
C GLY A 89 -1.39 -14.40 -13.70
N SER A 90 -0.73 -13.26 -13.90
CA SER A 90 -0.66 -12.19 -12.94
C SER A 90 -1.94 -11.39 -13.13
N GLY A 91 -2.84 -11.49 -12.15
CA GLY A 91 -4.23 -11.02 -12.21
C GLY A 91 -4.39 -9.51 -12.26
N ASP A 92 -3.89 -8.87 -13.32
CA ASP A 92 -4.00 -7.43 -13.55
C ASP A 92 -4.83 -7.13 -14.80
N VAL A 93 -6.07 -7.61 -14.79
CA VAL A 93 -7.12 -7.08 -15.69
C VAL A 93 -7.46 -5.62 -15.33
N PHE A 94 -7.07 -5.15 -14.13
CA PHE A 94 -7.36 -3.81 -13.61
C PHE A 94 -6.26 -2.76 -13.81
N LEU A 95 -5.13 -3.07 -14.46
CA LEU A 95 -4.01 -2.13 -14.68
C LEU A 95 -3.72 -1.83 -16.16
N THR A 96 -4.75 -1.71 -17.00
CA THR A 96 -4.56 -1.30 -18.39
C THR A 96 -4.43 0.23 -18.53
N GLU A 97 -3.28 0.64 -19.07
CA GLU A 97 -3.00 1.84 -19.87
C GLU A 97 -2.88 3.24 -19.24
N GLY A 98 -3.22 3.44 -17.97
CA GLY A 98 -3.06 4.74 -17.29
C GLY A 98 -2.06 4.76 -16.12
N PHE A 99 -1.98 3.68 -15.35
CA PHE A 99 -1.31 3.70 -14.05
C PHE A 99 0.21 3.54 -14.16
N ARG A 100 0.71 2.70 -15.07
CA ARG A 100 2.16 2.53 -15.33
C ARG A 100 2.87 3.78 -15.88
N LYS A 101 2.10 4.77 -16.37
CA LYS A 101 2.65 6.06 -16.82
C LYS A 101 2.84 7.06 -15.68
N ARG A 102 2.18 6.84 -14.53
CA ARG A 102 2.45 7.60 -13.30
C ARG A 102 3.60 6.91 -12.58
N LEU A 103 4.83 7.37 -12.87
CA LEU A 103 5.98 7.03 -12.04
C LEU A 103 5.61 7.29 -10.58
N SER A 104 5.98 6.37 -9.69
CA SER A 104 5.78 6.59 -8.26
C SER A 104 6.54 7.85 -7.83
N LEU A 105 6.09 8.51 -6.76
CA LEU A 105 6.80 9.67 -6.20
C LEU A 105 8.27 9.34 -5.93
N GLU A 106 8.53 8.12 -5.46
CA GLU A 106 9.87 7.61 -5.20
C GLU A 106 10.68 7.46 -6.49
N GLU A 107 10.10 6.91 -7.55
CA GLU A 107 10.80 6.74 -8.83
C GLU A 107 11.08 8.09 -9.52
N LEU A 108 10.16 9.05 -9.37
CA LEU A 108 10.36 10.44 -9.81
C LEU A 108 11.49 11.11 -9.01
N GLY A 109 11.53 10.90 -7.69
CA GLY A 109 12.57 11.39 -6.80
C GLY A 109 13.94 10.82 -7.14
N MET A 110 14.05 9.51 -7.30
CA MET A 110 15.30 8.82 -7.65
C MET A 110 15.83 9.25 -9.03
N ARG A 111 14.95 9.49 -9.99
CA ARG A 111 15.32 10.00 -11.32
C ARG A 111 15.75 11.46 -11.28
N ALA A 112 15.18 12.28 -10.40
CA ALA A 112 15.63 13.65 -10.18
C ALA A 112 17.00 13.70 -9.50
N LEU A 113 17.20 12.86 -8.47
CA LEU A 113 18.48 12.73 -7.76
C LEU A 113 19.60 12.19 -8.65
N SER A 114 19.32 11.23 -9.54
CA SER A 114 20.35 10.69 -10.45
C SER A 114 20.82 11.69 -11.51
N ARG A 115 20.05 12.76 -11.75
CA ARG A 115 20.41 13.85 -12.68
C ARG A 115 21.17 14.99 -12.01
N LEU A 116 21.18 15.06 -10.68
CA LEU A 116 21.88 16.11 -9.93
C LEU A 116 23.40 15.83 -9.94
N PRO A 117 24.25 16.81 -10.29
CA PRO A 117 25.69 16.65 -10.20
C PRO A 117 26.11 16.45 -8.74
N ARG A 118 27.05 15.52 -8.51
CA ARG A 118 27.48 15.09 -7.18
C ARG A 118 27.96 16.24 -6.29
N GLU A 119 28.70 17.20 -6.84
CA GLU A 119 29.20 18.36 -6.09
C GLU A 119 28.05 19.21 -5.53
N ARG A 120 27.10 19.60 -6.37
CA ARG A 120 25.90 20.34 -5.92
C ARG A 120 25.07 19.55 -4.92
N ALA A 121 25.05 18.22 -5.03
CA ALA A 121 24.36 17.38 -4.05
C ALA A 121 25.06 17.41 -2.69
N ILE A 122 26.40 17.36 -2.65
CA ILE A 122 27.18 17.45 -1.41
C ILE A 122 27.00 18.83 -0.77
N ASP A 123 27.13 19.90 -1.56
CA ASP A 123 26.93 21.27 -1.08
C ASP A 123 25.49 21.47 -0.57
N GLY A 124 24.51 20.91 -1.29
CA GLY A 124 23.11 20.92 -0.88
C GLY A 124 22.87 20.21 0.45
N ILE A 125 23.52 19.07 0.69
CA ILE A 125 23.43 18.33 1.97
C ILE A 125 24.01 19.18 3.11
N HIS A 126 25.17 19.80 2.92
CA HIS A 126 25.78 20.65 3.94
C HIS A 126 24.97 21.92 4.21
N ALA A 127 24.50 22.59 3.17
CA ALA A 127 23.64 23.77 3.28
C ALA A 127 22.31 23.45 3.97
N PHE A 128 21.71 22.29 3.67
CA PHE A 128 20.49 21.85 4.32
C PHE A 128 20.72 21.50 5.80
N ASN A 129 21.79 20.77 6.13
CA ASN A 129 22.06 20.38 7.51
C ASN A 129 22.34 21.60 8.39
N SER A 130 23.12 22.57 7.91
CA SER A 130 23.37 23.82 8.64
C SER A 130 22.08 24.63 8.87
N MET A 131 21.28 24.85 7.83
CA MET A 131 19.99 25.54 7.96
C MET A 131 19.03 24.79 8.91
N ARG A 132 19.01 23.45 8.86
CA ARG A 132 18.20 22.61 9.75
C ARG A 132 18.64 22.78 11.20
N GLU A 133 19.93 22.73 11.48
CA GLU A 133 20.48 22.90 12.83
C GLU A 133 20.09 24.26 13.41
N ASP A 134 20.26 25.34 12.63
CA ASP A 134 19.84 26.70 13.01
C ASP A 134 18.34 26.76 13.31
N LEU A 135 17.50 26.14 12.47
CA LEU A 135 16.05 26.11 12.65
C LEU A 135 15.66 25.30 13.90
N VAL A 136 16.27 24.13 14.13
CA VAL A 136 16.01 23.32 15.33
C VAL A 136 16.44 24.07 16.59
N GLN A 137 17.56 24.79 16.54
CA GLN A 137 18.02 25.60 17.66
C GLN A 137 17.08 26.77 17.94
N PHE A 138 16.52 27.39 16.90
CA PHE A 138 15.48 28.41 17.02
C PHE A 138 14.18 27.85 17.62
N LEU A 139 13.78 26.63 17.24
CA LEU A 139 12.53 26.02 17.69
C LEU A 139 12.62 25.36 19.08
N ARG A 140 13.81 24.98 19.56
CA ARG A 140 14.04 24.37 20.88
C ARG A 140 13.36 25.13 22.05
N PRO A 141 13.52 26.45 22.21
CA PRO A 141 12.88 27.17 23.32
C PRO A 141 11.34 27.16 23.27
N PHE A 142 10.74 27.01 22.07
CA PHE A 142 9.29 26.90 21.94
C PHE A 142 8.77 25.54 22.42
N ALA A 143 9.55 24.48 22.17
CA ALA A 143 9.25 23.14 22.67
C ALA A 143 9.38 23.06 24.20
N GLU A 144 10.42 23.69 24.77
CA GLU A 144 10.63 23.75 26.23
C GLU A 144 9.59 24.63 26.93
N GLY A 145 9.22 25.77 26.32
CA GLY A 145 8.22 26.69 26.85
C GLY A 145 6.77 26.29 26.59
N GLY A 146 6.52 25.17 25.88
CA GLY A 146 5.17 24.73 25.49
C GLY A 146 4.40 25.76 24.65
N LYS A 147 5.10 26.65 23.94
CA LYS A 147 4.51 27.75 23.18
C LYS A 147 4.27 27.31 21.74
N VAL A 148 3.05 27.55 21.23
CA VAL A 148 2.73 27.29 19.83
C VAL A 148 3.46 28.29 18.95
N VAL A 149 4.15 27.78 17.93
CA VAL A 149 4.89 28.58 16.94
C VAL A 149 3.89 29.22 15.98
N ALA A 150 3.97 30.53 15.80
CA ALA A 150 3.14 31.25 14.83
C ALA A 150 3.83 31.32 13.45
N GLU A 151 3.04 31.55 12.40
CA GLU A 151 3.58 31.72 11.04
C GLU A 151 4.60 32.86 10.96
N ALA A 152 4.31 33.99 11.63
CA ALA A 152 5.19 35.16 11.66
C ALA A 152 6.57 34.85 12.24
N ASP A 153 6.68 33.96 13.23
CA ASP A 153 7.95 33.60 13.87
C ASP A 153 8.86 32.86 12.87
N VAL A 154 8.28 31.96 12.09
CA VAL A 154 9.00 31.19 11.06
C VAL A 154 9.40 32.08 9.88
N GLN A 155 8.51 32.97 9.44
CA GLN A 155 8.82 33.91 8.36
C GLN A 155 9.96 34.86 8.76
N ASN A 156 9.88 35.45 9.96
CA ASN A 156 10.94 36.33 10.48
C ASN A 156 12.30 35.61 10.58
N PHE A 157 12.32 34.34 10.98
CA PHE A 157 13.55 33.54 11.01
C PHE A 157 14.17 33.38 9.61
N PHE A 158 13.37 33.00 8.61
CA PHE A 158 13.87 32.81 7.24
C PHE A 158 14.27 34.13 6.58
N ASP A 159 13.58 35.22 6.87
CA ASP A 159 13.94 36.54 6.34
C ASP A 159 15.27 37.03 6.93
N ALA A 160 15.47 36.87 8.25
CA ALA A 160 16.77 37.14 8.89
C ALA A 160 17.89 36.25 8.33
N LEU A 161 17.60 34.98 8.03
CA LEU A 161 18.56 34.04 7.45
C LEU A 161 18.95 34.42 6.00
N LYS A 162 18.00 34.88 5.19
CA LYS A 162 18.26 35.41 3.84
C LYS A 162 19.12 36.67 3.87
N GLU A 163 18.83 37.61 4.76
CA GLU A 163 19.63 38.82 4.91
C GLU A 163 21.08 38.50 5.32
N LYS A 164 21.27 37.53 6.22
CA LYS A 164 22.59 37.04 6.62
C LYS A 164 23.36 36.46 5.43
N GLN A 165 22.71 35.66 4.58
CA GLN A 165 23.35 35.14 3.36
C GLN A 165 23.68 36.23 2.34
N GLN A 166 22.79 37.19 2.11
CA GLN A 166 23.05 38.29 1.17
C GLN A 166 24.25 39.15 1.59
N LYS A 167 24.41 39.41 2.90
CA LYS A 167 25.59 40.11 3.44
C LYS A 167 26.89 39.31 3.28
N GLN A 168 26.81 37.97 3.29
CA GLN A 168 27.97 37.10 3.06
C GLN A 168 28.35 36.98 1.59
N ALA A 169 27.40 37.12 0.67
CA ALA A 169 27.64 37.05 -0.78
C ALA A 169 27.98 38.41 -1.42
N GLY A 170 27.64 39.53 -0.77
CA GLY A 170 27.89 40.90 -1.25
C GLY A 170 29.14 41.57 -0.67
N GLY A 171 29.97 40.83 0.07
CA GLY A 171 31.23 41.31 0.65
C GLY A 171 32.43 40.70 -0.06
N GLU A 172 32.61 41.02 -1.34
CA GLU A 172 33.82 40.76 -2.11
C GLU A 172 34.20 42.00 -2.92
#